data_AF-A0A7C1JPU3-F1
#
_entry.id   AF-A0A7C1JPU3-F1
#
_cell.length_a   1.000
_cell.length_b   1.000
_cell.length_c   1.000
_cell.angle_alpha   90.00
_cell.angle_beta   90.00
_cell.angle_gamma   90.00
#
_symmetry.space_group_name_H-M   'P 1'
#
loop_
_entity.id
_entity.type
_entity.pdbx_description
1 polymer ?
#
loop_
_entity_poly.entity_id
_entity_poly.type
_entity_poly.pdbx_seq_one_letter_code
_entity_poly.pdbx_strand_id
1 'polypeptide(L)'
;MLDDLFGKCTLVYVMFPHAADNLARLMANAGLTVRQVAVQSGVDERTVRAILSRQRKPRASTINRLAGGLGVAPHEFCLEPRQIGLVRFDRATNPAVEQLLEDSPELFAGWTAGDFDELYSRVGAGGPLTLHGARQAVEHMNRKRRLHEQLDLLLESSLAEVAAELIQTLCKAVVIQPGQQTDRPF
;
A
#
# COMPACT_ATOMS: atom_id res chain seq x y z
N MET A 1 -29.46 10.41 -5.67
CA MET A 1 -29.71 9.40 -6.72
C MET A 1 -28.36 8.89 -7.23
N LEU A 2 -27.56 8.35 -6.31
CA LEU A 2 -26.21 7.82 -6.53
C LEU A 2 -26.13 6.41 -5.91
N ASP A 3 -27.23 5.65 -6.03
CA ASP A 3 -27.38 4.30 -5.47
C ASP A 3 -27.10 3.19 -6.50
N ASP A 4 -26.74 3.53 -7.74
CA ASP A 4 -26.78 2.55 -8.84
C ASP A 4 -25.42 2.15 -9.45
N LEU A 5 -24.30 2.59 -8.84
CA LEU A 5 -22.96 2.12 -9.22
C LEU A 5 -22.41 0.98 -8.35
N PHE A 6 -23.14 0.58 -7.30
CA PHE A 6 -22.84 -0.63 -6.52
C PHE A 6 -23.55 -1.89 -7.07
N GLY A 7 -24.36 -1.74 -8.13
CA GLY A 7 -25.30 -2.77 -8.61
C GLY A 7 -24.75 -3.87 -9.52
N LYS A 8 -23.47 -3.85 -9.93
CA LYS A 8 -22.91 -4.90 -10.82
C LYS A 8 -21.51 -5.37 -10.44
N CYS A 9 -21.23 -5.50 -9.15
CA CYS A 9 -20.13 -6.36 -8.68
C CYS A 9 -20.64 -7.80 -8.56
N THR A 10 -20.94 -8.42 -9.71
CA THR A 10 -21.29 -9.83 -9.77
C THR A 10 -20.08 -10.64 -10.22
N LEU A 11 -19.52 -11.40 -9.27
CA LEU A 11 -18.81 -12.67 -9.49
C LEU A 11 -17.38 -12.63 -10.07
N VAL A 12 -16.46 -11.90 -9.42
CA VAL A 12 -15.09 -12.44 -9.26
C VAL A 12 -15.03 -13.00 -7.85
N TYR A 13 -14.88 -14.31 -7.75
CA TYR A 13 -14.87 -15.06 -6.50
C TYR A 13 -13.72 -14.55 -5.62
N VAL A 14 -13.99 -13.60 -4.71
CA VAL A 14 -12.98 -13.10 -3.76
C VAL A 14 -12.66 -14.24 -2.81
N MET A 15 -11.66 -15.02 -3.19
CA MET A 15 -11.14 -16.12 -2.41
C MET A 15 -10.21 -15.51 -1.35
N PHE A 16 -10.42 -15.86 -0.09
CA PHE A 16 -9.54 -15.46 1.00
C PHE A 16 -8.65 -16.65 1.40
N PRO A 17 -7.61 -17.00 0.61
CA PRO A 17 -6.81 -18.20 0.82
C PRO A 17 -6.05 -18.18 2.15
N HIS A 18 -5.74 -16.98 2.65
CA HIS A 18 -4.96 -16.76 3.87
C HIS A 18 -5.82 -16.31 5.07
N ALA A 19 -7.15 -16.40 4.98
CA ALA A 19 -8.04 -15.90 6.04
C ALA A 19 -7.77 -16.52 7.41
N ALA A 20 -7.45 -17.82 7.46
CA ALA A 20 -7.15 -18.51 8.72
C ALA A 20 -5.85 -17.99 9.36
N ASP A 21 -4.79 -17.89 8.55
CA ASP A 21 -3.47 -17.42 8.97
C ASP A 21 -3.52 -15.95 9.41
N ASN A 22 -4.21 -15.11 8.63
CA ASN A 22 -4.37 -13.70 8.95
C ASN A 22 -5.29 -13.47 10.16
N LEU A 23 -6.36 -14.25 10.33
CA LEU A 23 -7.19 -14.19 11.53
C LEU A 23 -6.38 -14.59 12.79
N ALA A 24 -5.63 -15.68 12.73
CA ALA A 24 -4.78 -16.13 13.83
C ALA A 24 -3.71 -15.08 14.19
N ARG A 25 -3.09 -14.47 13.18
CA ARG A 25 -2.14 -13.35 13.34
C ARG A 25 -2.80 -12.16 14.05
N LEU A 26 -3.93 -11.67 13.53
CA LEU A 26 -4.63 -10.51 14.08
C LEU A 26 -5.05 -10.75 15.54
N MET A 27 -5.52 -11.96 15.84
CA MET A 27 -5.85 -12.40 17.21
C MET A 27 -4.62 -12.37 18.13
N ALA A 28 -3.51 -12.98 17.70
CA ALA A 28 -2.28 -13.00 18.48
C ALA A 28 -1.74 -11.59 18.74
N ASN A 29 -1.82 -10.70 17.74
CA ASN A 29 -1.34 -9.32 17.85
C ASN A 29 -2.17 -8.49 18.83
N ALA A 30 -3.48 -8.68 18.84
CA ALA A 30 -4.40 -7.98 19.72
C ALA A 30 -4.57 -8.67 21.09
N GLY A 31 -3.92 -9.81 21.33
CA GLY A 31 -4.10 -10.61 22.55
C GLY A 31 -5.53 -11.16 22.72
N LEU A 32 -6.25 -11.39 21.61
CA LEU A 32 -7.66 -11.77 21.63
C LEU A 32 -7.86 -13.28 21.55
N THR A 33 -8.77 -13.78 22.37
CA THR A 33 -9.28 -15.15 22.29
C THR A 33 -10.38 -15.29 21.24
N VAL A 34 -10.65 -16.52 20.79
CA VAL A 34 -11.73 -16.84 19.84
C VAL A 34 -13.08 -16.26 20.30
N ARG A 35 -13.39 -16.41 21.59
CA ARG A 35 -14.63 -15.90 22.19
C ARG A 35 -14.71 -14.38 22.12
N GLN A 36 -13.61 -13.67 22.40
CA GLN A 36 -13.58 -12.22 22.31
C GLN A 36 -13.76 -11.73 20.87
N VAL A 37 -13.10 -12.37 19.90
CA VAL A 37 -13.31 -12.05 18.48
C VAL A 37 -14.75 -12.30 18.06
N ALA A 38 -15.34 -13.42 18.48
CA ALA A 38 -16.74 -13.73 18.19
C ALA A 38 -17.69 -12.64 18.71
N VAL A 39 -17.49 -12.21 19.96
CA VAL A 39 -18.27 -11.13 20.57
C VAL A 39 -18.08 -9.80 19.85
N GLN A 40 -16.82 -9.40 19.59
CA GLN A 40 -16.50 -8.10 18.97
C GLN A 40 -16.97 -7.99 17.51
N SER A 41 -16.91 -9.09 16.75
CA SER A 41 -17.35 -9.14 15.34
C SER A 41 -18.81 -9.52 15.16
N GLY A 42 -19.47 -9.96 16.24
CA GLY A 42 -20.78 -10.59 16.22
C GLY A 42 -20.84 -11.91 15.42
N VAL A 43 -19.70 -12.47 15.00
CA VAL A 43 -19.63 -13.75 14.30
C VAL A 43 -19.67 -14.88 15.33
N ASP A 44 -20.41 -15.95 15.02
CA ASP A 44 -20.53 -17.10 15.91
C ASP A 44 -19.16 -17.76 16.21
N GLU A 45 -18.95 -18.17 17.47
CA GLU A 45 -17.66 -18.73 17.92
C GLU A 45 -17.28 -20.00 17.14
N ARG A 46 -18.26 -20.85 16.77
CA ARG A 46 -18.04 -22.02 15.92
C ARG A 46 -17.57 -21.61 14.53
N THR A 47 -18.05 -20.48 14.01
CA THR A 47 -17.60 -19.95 12.71
C THR A 47 -16.17 -19.46 12.79
N VAL A 48 -15.78 -18.74 13.85
CA VAL A 48 -14.39 -18.32 14.07
C VAL A 48 -13.47 -19.55 14.16
N ARG A 49 -13.84 -20.57 14.94
CA ARG A 49 -13.08 -21.83 15.04
C ARG A 49 -12.97 -22.56 13.70
N ALA A 50 -14.05 -22.63 12.93
CA ALA A 50 -14.07 -23.30 11.62
C ALA A 50 -13.18 -22.59 10.58
N ILE A 51 -13.03 -21.28 10.68
CA ILE A 51 -12.09 -20.51 9.84
C ILE A 51 -10.66 -20.80 10.27
N LEU A 52 -10.34 -20.72 11.57
CA LEU A 52 -9.00 -21.00 12.11
C LEU A 52 -8.53 -22.44 11.81
N SER A 53 -9.44 -23.42 11.88
CA SER A 53 -9.14 -24.81 11.55
C SER A 53 -9.13 -25.10 10.03
N ARG A 54 -9.33 -24.07 9.18
CA ARG A 54 -9.42 -24.17 7.72
C ARG A 54 -10.54 -25.08 7.21
N GLN A 55 -11.48 -25.48 8.07
CA GLN A 55 -12.64 -26.29 7.70
C GLN A 55 -13.64 -25.50 6.86
N ARG A 56 -13.65 -24.17 6.98
CA ARG A 56 -14.54 -23.29 6.25
C ARG A 56 -13.80 -22.09 5.67
N LYS A 57 -13.95 -21.88 4.36
CA LYS A 57 -13.59 -20.61 3.73
C LYS A 57 -14.64 -19.55 4.10
N PRO A 58 -14.25 -18.43 4.73
CA PRO A 58 -15.19 -17.38 5.08
C PRO A 58 -15.73 -16.70 3.83
N ARG A 59 -17.00 -16.30 3.89
CA ARG A 59 -17.60 -15.44 2.86
C ARG A 59 -17.14 -14.00 3.08
N ALA A 60 -17.21 -13.17 2.04
CA ALA A 60 -16.89 -11.74 2.12
C ALA A 60 -17.65 -11.03 3.25
N SER A 61 -18.93 -11.35 3.45
CA SER A 61 -19.72 -10.79 4.56
C SER A 61 -19.20 -11.20 5.95
N THR A 62 -18.65 -12.40 6.10
CA THR A 62 -18.00 -12.85 7.34
C THR A 62 -16.68 -12.12 7.57
N ILE A 63 -15.88 -11.91 6.51
CA ILE A 63 -14.65 -11.13 6.58
C ILE A 63 -14.94 -9.69 6.97
N ASN A 64 -15.93 -9.04 6.37
CA ASN A 64 -16.28 -7.65 6.72
C ASN A 64 -16.70 -7.50 8.18
N ARG A 65 -17.42 -8.47 8.72
CA ARG A 65 -17.81 -8.47 10.15
C ARG A 65 -16.61 -8.71 11.07
N LEU A 66 -15.74 -9.65 10.72
CA LEU A 66 -14.49 -9.91 11.46
C LEU A 66 -13.58 -8.67 11.45
N ALA A 67 -13.40 -8.06 10.29
CA ALA A 67 -12.61 -6.85 10.10
C ALA A 67 -13.16 -5.69 10.93
N GLY A 68 -14.48 -5.43 10.85
CA GLY A 68 -15.13 -4.40 11.66
C GLY A 68 -15.01 -4.64 13.16
N GLY A 69 -15.18 -5.89 13.62
CA GLY A 69 -15.03 -6.24 15.04
C GLY A 69 -13.60 -6.13 15.56
N LEU A 70 -12.61 -6.37 14.69
CA LEU A 70 -11.19 -6.27 15.03
C LEU A 70 -10.62 -4.87 14.80
N GLY A 71 -11.41 -3.93 14.28
CA GLY A 71 -10.97 -2.57 13.96
C GLY A 71 -9.91 -2.51 12.85
N VAL A 72 -9.96 -3.46 11.90
CA VAL A 72 -9.00 -3.54 10.80
C VAL A 72 -9.69 -3.48 9.45
N ALA A 73 -8.94 -3.18 8.39
CA ALA A 73 -9.47 -3.20 7.03
C ALA A 73 -9.69 -4.64 6.52
N PRO A 74 -10.73 -4.94 5.73
CA PRO A 74 -10.99 -6.28 5.21
C PRO A 74 -9.83 -6.90 4.40
N HIS A 75 -8.99 -6.08 3.76
CA HIS A 75 -7.85 -6.56 2.98
C HIS A 75 -6.72 -7.16 3.84
N GLU A 76 -6.69 -6.90 5.16
CA GLU A 76 -5.75 -7.53 6.10
C GLU A 76 -5.89 -9.05 6.15
N PHE A 77 -7.05 -9.58 5.74
CA PHE A 77 -7.32 -11.01 5.62
C PHE A 77 -6.81 -11.61 4.30
N CYS A 78 -6.45 -10.77 3.33
CA CYS A 78 -5.96 -11.17 2.01
C CYS A 78 -4.44 -11.20 1.92
N LEU A 79 -3.72 -10.66 2.91
CA LEU A 79 -2.27 -10.53 2.88
C LEU A 79 -1.58 -11.89 2.74
N GLU A 80 -0.60 -11.96 1.85
CA GLU A 80 0.29 -13.11 1.75
C GLU A 80 1.33 -13.10 2.87
N PRO A 81 1.81 -14.27 3.34
CA PRO A 81 2.81 -14.36 4.41
C PRO A 81 4.06 -13.49 4.20
N ARG A 82 4.47 -13.28 2.95
CA ARG A 82 5.62 -12.43 2.60
C ARG A 82 5.35 -10.94 2.82
N GLN A 83 4.09 -10.50 2.70
CA GLN A 83 3.65 -9.12 2.87
C GLN A 83 3.43 -8.75 4.35
N ILE A 84 3.21 -9.75 5.21
CA ILE A 84 2.95 -9.55 6.65
C ILE A 84 4.12 -8.85 7.36
N GLY A 85 5.36 -9.12 6.96
CA GLY A 85 6.56 -8.48 7.54
C GLY A 85 6.70 -7.00 7.15
N LEU A 86 6.34 -6.65 5.91
CA LEU A 86 6.40 -5.28 5.39
C LEU A 86 5.33 -4.39 6.05
N VAL A 87 4.06 -4.83 6.08
CA VAL A 87 2.94 -4.06 6.64
C VAL A 87 3.12 -3.75 8.14
N ARG A 88 3.75 -4.66 8.90
CA ARG A 88 3.98 -4.49 10.34
C ARG A 88 5.10 -3.50 10.67
N PHE A 89 6.13 -3.45 9.82
CA PHE A 89 7.21 -2.48 9.96
C PHE A 89 6.72 -1.06 9.60
N ASP A 90 5.70 -0.97 8.73
CA ASP A 90 5.17 0.28 8.24
C ASP A 90 4.29 1.07 9.20
N ARG A 91 3.24 0.43 9.72
CA ARG A 91 2.28 1.13 10.62
C ARG A 91 2.90 1.58 11.94
N ALA A 92 3.89 0.84 12.44
CA ALA A 92 4.58 1.17 13.68
C ALA A 92 5.56 2.34 13.52
N THR A 93 6.05 2.61 12.30
CA THR A 93 7.13 3.57 12.06
C THR A 93 6.62 4.91 11.53
N ASN A 94 5.37 4.99 11.05
CA ASN A 94 4.99 6.13 10.22
C ASN A 94 3.51 6.61 10.33
N PRO A 95 3.06 7.10 11.50
CA PRO A 95 1.69 7.61 11.70
C PRO A 95 1.34 8.81 10.80
N ALA A 96 2.35 9.53 10.29
CA ALA A 96 2.18 10.68 9.42
C ALA A 96 1.55 10.34 8.05
N VAL A 97 1.80 9.14 7.52
CA VAL A 97 1.21 8.70 6.24
C VAL A 97 -0.26 8.32 6.41
N GLU A 98 -0.61 7.67 7.53
CA GLU A 98 -2.00 7.32 7.86
C GLU A 98 -2.84 8.60 8.05
N GLN A 99 -2.28 9.60 8.75
CA GLN A 99 -2.92 10.90 8.89
C GLN A 99 -3.15 11.62 7.53
N LEU A 100 -2.20 11.52 6.59
CA LEU A 100 -2.36 12.10 5.25
C LEU A 100 -3.42 11.41 4.39
N LEU A 101 -3.56 10.09 4.55
CA LEU A 101 -4.61 9.32 3.87
C LEU A 101 -6.00 9.73 4.35
N GLU A 102 -6.14 10.09 5.63
CA GLU A 102 -7.38 10.61 6.19
C GLU A 102 -7.64 12.08 5.78
N ASP A 103 -6.62 12.94 5.91
CA ASP A 103 -6.75 14.39 5.69
C ASP A 103 -6.81 14.80 4.21
N SER A 104 -6.24 14.00 3.30
CA SER A 104 -6.08 14.37 1.87
C SER A 104 -6.02 13.13 0.96
N PRO A 105 -7.09 12.32 0.88
CA PRO A 105 -7.11 11.07 0.12
C PRO A 105 -6.87 11.26 -1.39
N GLU A 106 -7.20 12.44 -1.92
CA GLU A 106 -6.98 12.81 -3.32
C GLU A 106 -5.50 12.81 -3.73
N LEU A 107 -4.57 12.99 -2.79
CA LEU A 107 -3.14 12.88 -3.06
C LEU A 107 -2.70 11.46 -3.41
N PHE A 108 -3.50 10.46 -3.03
CA PHE A 108 -3.22 9.04 -3.27
C PHE A 108 -4.09 8.47 -4.38
N ALA A 109 -4.81 9.31 -5.12
CA ALA A 109 -5.65 8.89 -6.23
C ALA A 109 -4.82 8.13 -7.28
N GLY A 110 -5.22 6.90 -7.58
CA GLY A 110 -4.52 6.03 -8.54
C GLY A 110 -3.22 5.43 -8.02
N TRP A 111 -2.94 5.49 -6.71
CA TRP A 111 -1.80 4.76 -6.13
C TRP A 111 -2.07 3.27 -6.04
N THR A 112 -1.04 2.49 -6.36
CA THR A 112 -0.98 1.03 -6.26
C THR A 112 -0.23 0.62 -5.00
N ALA A 113 -0.30 -0.66 -4.63
CA ALA A 113 0.46 -1.19 -3.50
C ALA A 113 1.97 -0.92 -3.60
N GLY A 114 2.54 -0.98 -4.82
CA GLY A 114 3.96 -0.69 -5.03
C GLY A 114 4.35 0.78 -4.81
N ASP A 115 3.43 1.72 -5.02
CA ASP A 115 3.68 3.14 -4.73
C ASP A 115 3.76 3.38 -3.23
N PHE A 116 2.91 2.71 -2.46
CA PHE A 116 3.00 2.72 -1.01
C PHE A 116 4.34 2.12 -0.55
N ASP A 117 4.74 0.96 -1.09
CA ASP A 117 6.04 0.34 -0.77
C ASP A 117 7.23 1.29 -1.07
N GLU A 118 7.20 2.05 -2.18
CA GLU A 118 8.23 3.06 -2.51
C GLU A 118 8.21 4.23 -1.51
N LEU A 119 7.04 4.74 -1.15
CA LEU A 119 6.89 5.80 -0.14
C LEU A 119 7.51 5.37 1.19
N TYR A 120 7.20 4.16 1.62
CA TYR A 120 7.64 3.61 2.89
C TYR A 120 9.13 3.26 2.91
N SER A 121 9.67 2.75 1.80
CA SER A 121 11.10 2.50 1.63
C SER A 121 11.92 3.80 1.70
N ARG A 122 11.42 4.89 1.11
CA ARG A 122 12.10 6.19 1.08
C ARG A 122 12.09 6.90 2.44
N VAL A 123 11.09 6.61 3.26
CA VAL A 123 10.92 7.19 4.58
C VAL A 123 11.76 6.48 5.66
N GLY A 124 12.00 5.18 5.53
CA GLY A 124 12.70 4.39 6.55
C GLY A 124 14.18 4.75 6.81
N ALA A 125 14.77 5.67 6.04
CA ALA A 125 16.22 5.94 6.07
C ALA A 125 16.67 7.12 6.95
N GLY A 126 15.77 7.89 7.59
CA GLY A 126 16.18 9.11 8.31
C GLY A 126 15.19 9.72 9.29
N GLY A 127 15.04 9.12 10.47
CA GLY A 127 14.36 9.74 11.63
C GLY A 127 12.82 9.73 11.55
N PRO A 128 12.13 10.21 12.61
CA PRO A 128 10.67 10.19 12.69
C PRO A 128 10.06 11.08 11.61
N LEU A 129 9.23 10.49 10.74
CA LEU A 129 8.58 11.22 9.66
C LEU A 129 7.58 12.22 10.24
N THR A 130 7.78 13.50 9.93
CA THR A 130 6.78 14.53 10.20
C THR A 130 5.71 14.49 9.12
N LEU A 131 4.48 14.90 9.45
CA LEU A 131 3.38 15.06 8.49
C LEU A 131 3.79 15.89 7.26
N HIS A 132 4.64 16.89 7.46
CA HIS A 132 5.18 17.71 6.38
C HIS A 132 6.12 16.94 5.45
N GLY A 133 7.04 16.13 6.01
CA GLY A 133 7.94 15.29 5.22
C GLY A 133 7.20 14.20 4.43
N ALA A 134 6.17 13.62 5.03
CA ALA A 134 5.26 12.69 4.38
C ALA A 134 4.57 13.31 3.16
N ARG A 135 3.98 14.50 3.36
CA ARG A 135 3.29 15.23 2.29
C ARG A 135 4.25 15.56 1.14
N GLN A 136 5.44 16.06 1.44
CA GLN A 136 6.45 16.37 0.42
C GLN A 136 6.88 15.12 -0.37
N ALA A 137 7.03 13.97 0.29
CA ALA A 137 7.39 12.72 -0.38
C ALA A 137 6.28 12.28 -1.35
N VAL A 138 5.02 12.30 -0.90
CA VAL A 138 3.84 11.96 -1.72
C VAL A 138 3.72 12.91 -2.92
N GLU A 139 3.85 14.22 -2.70
CA GLU A 139 3.80 15.22 -3.77
C GLU A 139 4.93 15.03 -4.79
N HIS A 140 6.13 14.70 -4.33
CA HIS A 140 7.26 14.41 -5.20
C HIS A 140 7.02 13.14 -6.06
N MET A 141 6.48 12.07 -5.46
CA MET A 141 6.12 10.85 -6.18
C MET A 141 5.03 11.09 -7.22
N ASN A 142 3.99 11.84 -6.88
CA ASN A 142 2.95 12.25 -7.81
C ASN A 142 3.51 13.07 -8.98
N ARG A 143 4.44 14.00 -8.70
CA ARG A 143 5.10 14.78 -9.74
C ARG A 143 5.92 13.90 -10.68
N LYS A 144 6.69 12.96 -10.13
CA LYS A 144 7.46 11.99 -10.91
C LYS A 144 6.53 11.18 -11.82
N ARG A 145 5.42 10.64 -11.30
CA ARG A 145 4.45 9.89 -12.11
C ARG A 145 3.88 10.71 -13.27
N ARG A 146 3.42 11.94 -13.00
CA ARG A 146 2.90 12.84 -14.04
C ARG A 146 3.94 13.13 -15.13
N LEU A 147 5.21 13.27 -14.75
CA LEU A 147 6.29 13.47 -15.72
C LEU A 147 6.52 12.23 -16.58
N HIS A 148 6.43 11.03 -16.02
CA HIS A 148 6.48 9.79 -16.79
C HIS A 148 5.30 9.67 -17.76
N GLU A 149 4.07 9.96 -17.31
CA GLU A 149 2.89 9.96 -18.18
C GLU A 149 3.01 10.97 -19.34
N GLN A 150 3.53 12.17 -19.05
CA GLN A 150 3.80 13.18 -20.08
C GLN A 150 4.87 12.73 -21.07
N LEU A 151 5.91 12.06 -20.57
CA LEU A 151 6.97 11.53 -21.41
C LEU A 151 6.46 10.42 -22.32
N ASP A 152 5.68 9.48 -21.79
CA ASP A 152 5.07 8.39 -22.57
C ASP A 152 4.20 8.98 -23.69
N LEU A 153 3.37 9.99 -23.37
CA LEU A 153 2.57 10.70 -24.36
C LEU A 153 3.42 11.39 -25.45
N LEU A 154 4.54 12.01 -25.07
CA LEU A 154 5.45 12.63 -26.04
C LEU A 154 6.10 11.60 -26.96
N LEU A 155 6.49 10.44 -26.42
CA LEU A 155 7.11 9.35 -27.16
C LEU A 155 6.12 8.62 -28.09
N GLU A 156 4.82 8.68 -27.80
CA GLU A 156 3.76 8.19 -28.70
C GLU A 156 3.30 9.23 -29.74
N SER A 157 3.84 10.45 -29.68
CA SER A 157 3.46 11.55 -30.57
C SER A 157 4.44 11.74 -31.74
N SER A 158 4.11 12.66 -32.66
CA SER A 158 5.03 13.10 -33.71
C SER A 158 6.31 13.79 -33.20
N LEU A 159 6.39 14.09 -31.90
CA LEU A 159 7.56 14.68 -31.25
C LEU A 159 8.52 13.62 -30.67
N ALA A 160 8.25 12.33 -30.87
CA ALA A 160 9.00 11.23 -30.26
C ALA A 160 10.52 11.32 -30.51
N GLU A 161 10.95 11.58 -31.75
CA GLU A 161 12.38 11.68 -32.08
C GLU A 161 13.04 12.85 -31.37
N VAL A 162 12.41 14.02 -31.34
CA VAL A 162 12.91 15.22 -30.66
C VAL A 162 12.99 15.01 -29.15
N ALA A 163 11.98 14.38 -28.56
CA ALA A 163 11.96 14.05 -27.14
C ALA A 163 13.10 13.06 -26.78
N ALA A 164 13.31 12.03 -27.60
CA ALA A 164 14.38 11.06 -27.41
C ALA A 164 15.77 11.70 -27.48
N GLU A 165 16.02 12.60 -28.44
CA GLU A 165 17.29 13.32 -28.57
C GLU A 165 17.58 14.23 -27.37
N LEU A 166 16.55 14.97 -26.90
CA LEU A 166 16.66 15.81 -25.70
C LEU A 166 17.00 14.99 -24.47
N ILE A 167 16.31 13.86 -24.25
CA ILE A 167 16.57 12.98 -23.11
C ILE A 167 17.97 12.38 -23.19
N GLN A 168 18.40 11.90 -24.35
CA GLN A 168 19.76 11.38 -24.53
C GLN A 168 20.81 12.45 -24.22
N THR A 169 20.58 13.70 -24.62
CA THR A 169 21.46 14.83 -24.33
C THR A 169 21.52 15.12 -22.83
N LEU A 170 20.37 15.16 -22.15
CA LEU A 170 20.30 15.37 -20.70
C LEU A 170 20.96 14.22 -19.92
N CYS A 171 20.74 12.97 -20.33
CA CYS A 171 21.37 11.80 -19.71
C CYS A 171 22.90 11.85 -19.83
N LYS A 172 23.43 12.24 -21.00
CA LYS A 172 24.88 12.43 -21.19
C LYS A 172 25.43 13.49 -20.22
N ALA A 173 24.71 14.59 -20.00
CA ALA A 173 25.15 15.63 -19.06
C ALA A 173 25.17 15.16 -17.59
N VAL A 174 24.22 14.33 -17.18
CA VAL A 174 24.15 13.78 -15.81
C VAL A 174 25.22 12.72 -15.55
N VAL A 175 25.52 11.87 -16.54
CA VAL A 175 26.52 10.79 -16.41
C VAL A 175 27.96 11.33 -16.38
N ILE A 176 28.22 12.56 -16.81
CA ILE A 176 29.55 13.19 -16.81
C ILE A 176 29.99 13.71 -15.41
N GLN A 177 29.20 13.50 -14.35
CA GLN A 177 29.66 13.75 -12.97
C GLN A 177 30.03 12.47 -12.17
N PRO A 178 31.13 11.76 -12.48
CA PRO A 178 31.85 10.94 -11.51
C PRO A 178 33.24 11.52 -11.24
N GLY A 179 33.44 12.04 -10.02
CA GLY A 179 34.76 12.19 -9.38
C GLY A 179 35.70 13.26 -9.93
N GLN A 180 35.55 14.52 -9.49
CA GLN A 180 36.71 15.42 -9.44
C GLN A 180 37.65 14.94 -8.33
N GLN A 181 38.64 14.17 -8.78
CA GLN A 181 39.85 13.74 -8.11
C GLN A 181 40.59 14.94 -7.49
N THR A 182 40.53 15.08 -6.16
CA THR A 182 41.51 15.90 -5.42
C THR A 182 42.72 15.04 -5.11
N ASP A 183 43.64 15.00 -6.08
CA ASP A 183 45.04 14.70 -5.84
C ASP A 183 45.63 15.84 -5.00
N ARG A 184 46.18 15.54 -3.82
CA ARG A 184 46.99 16.50 -3.04
C ARG A 184 48.35 15.86 -2.79
N PRO A 185 49.45 16.45 -3.31
CA PRO A 185 50.78 16.05 -2.92
C PRO A 185 51.10 16.59 -1.53
N PHE A 186 51.75 15.77 -0.70
CA PHE A 186 52.57 16.22 0.42
C PHE A 186 54.03 16.06 0.03
#